data_AF-A0A9W5YK50-F1
#
_entry.id   AF-A0A9W5YK50-F1
#
_cell.length_a   1.000
_cell.length_b   1.000
_cell.length_c   1.000
_cell.angle_alpha   90.00
_cell.angle_beta   90.00
_cell.angle_gamma   90.00
#
_symmetry.space_group_name_H-M   'P 1'
#
loop_
_entity.id
_entity.type
_entity.pdbx_description
1 polymer ?
#
loop_
_entity_poly.entity_id
_entity_poly.type
_entity_poly.pdbx_seq_one_letter_code
_entity_poly.pdbx_strand_id
1 'polypeptide(L)'
;MVHLNTLLTGLAGLASVVSAHPGHDIRAEAAERAAFMKRAPRGLSDCSAKLKARGLERQSIARRENAVNALRRKRGLQTHAPLLKARDLDTILNTTHHSSLNVDLETDPSVLFASNATCVLGPDVTQGPYYVTGELIRNDISETQEGVPLYLDIQLIDTSTCEPVPEIYIDIWHCNATGVYSGVTASGNGDSSDTSNLDATFLRGIQQTDSDGVVQFTSIFPGHYTSRATHIHVLSHSPNETTVLPNNTISGLYTSHANYVGQLFFDQDLITKVEATSPYSTNTQELTENADDSILSEEADTIDPFVEYVLLGDDVSDGVFGWISLGVDVSEDSEITPAAEYTADGGVENDSSSSGMGGGGGSPPSGSAAPSASA
;
A
#
# COMPACT_ATOMS: atom_id res chain seq x y z
N MET A 1 11.32 39.83 51.65
CA MET A 1 12.12 39.07 50.67
C MET A 1 11.89 37.59 50.93
N VAL A 2 11.05 36.95 50.12
CA VAL A 2 10.95 35.49 49.99
C VAL A 2 10.72 35.25 48.49
N HIS A 3 11.70 34.66 47.81
CA HIS A 3 11.54 34.27 46.41
C HIS A 3 10.85 32.91 46.36
N LEU A 4 9.70 32.84 45.69
CA LEU A 4 9.02 31.59 45.40
C LEU A 4 9.44 31.14 43.99
N ASN A 5 10.30 30.14 43.90
CA ASN A 5 10.69 29.56 42.62
C ASN A 5 9.55 28.70 42.07
N THR A 6 8.97 29.11 40.94
CA THR A 6 7.99 28.32 40.20
C THR A 6 8.70 27.13 39.54
N LEU A 7 8.54 25.93 40.11
CA LEU A 7 8.92 24.68 39.45
C LEU A 7 7.92 24.39 38.33
N LEU A 8 8.37 24.44 37.07
CA LEU A 8 7.63 23.84 35.96
C LEU A 8 7.70 22.32 36.10
N THR A 9 6.63 21.70 36.60
CA THR A 9 6.39 20.28 36.38
C THR A 9 5.90 20.10 34.95
N GLY A 10 6.83 19.82 34.02
CA GLY A 10 6.47 19.37 32.69
C GLY A 10 5.78 18.02 32.77
N LEU A 11 4.54 17.92 32.27
CA LEU A 11 3.97 16.64 31.91
C LEU A 11 4.75 16.12 30.70
N ALA A 12 5.71 15.23 30.95
CA ALA A 12 6.17 14.33 29.90
C ALA A 12 5.00 13.39 29.60
N GLY A 13 4.36 13.59 28.45
CA GLY A 13 3.37 12.65 27.94
C GLY A 13 4.05 11.29 27.79
N LEU A 14 3.54 10.28 28.50
CA LEU A 14 3.90 8.90 28.26
C LEU A 14 3.29 8.51 26.91
N ALA A 15 4.06 8.72 25.83
CA ALA A 15 3.77 8.11 24.55
C ALA A 15 3.91 6.59 24.73
N SER A 16 2.78 5.92 24.98
CA SER A 16 2.66 4.47 24.95
C SER A 16 3.10 4.01 23.56
N VAL A 17 4.24 3.33 23.51
CA VAL A 17 4.71 2.68 22.27
C VAL A 17 3.85 1.44 22.08
N VAL A 18 2.69 1.63 21.44
CA VAL A 18 1.90 0.53 20.88
C VAL A 18 2.62 0.10 19.60
N SER A 19 3.58 -0.81 19.76
CA SER A 19 4.14 -1.54 18.62
C SER A 19 2.99 -2.25 17.92
N ALA A 20 2.70 -1.87 16.67
CA ALA A 20 1.72 -2.58 15.85
C ALA A 20 2.06 -4.08 15.82
N HIS A 21 3.35 -4.39 15.71
CA HIS A 21 3.90 -5.74 15.69
C HIS A 21 5.16 -5.80 16.57
N PRO A 22 5.31 -6.77 17.49
CA PRO A 22 6.53 -6.97 18.24
C PRO A 22 7.70 -7.31 17.31
N GLY A 23 8.64 -6.38 17.18
CA GLY A 23 9.81 -6.52 16.30
C GLY A 23 9.85 -5.53 15.14
N HIS A 24 8.77 -4.83 14.80
CA HIS A 24 8.77 -3.81 13.75
C HIS A 24 8.76 -2.39 14.35
N ASP A 25 9.81 -1.60 14.07
CA ASP A 25 9.93 -0.20 14.51
C ASP A 25 9.45 0.76 13.42
N ILE A 26 8.17 1.14 13.52
CA ILE A 26 7.52 2.13 12.63
C ILE A 26 8.29 3.46 12.59
N ARG A 27 9.04 3.82 13.65
CA ARG A 27 9.87 5.04 13.66
C ARG A 27 11.16 4.88 12.85
N ALA A 28 11.67 3.66 12.72
CA ALA A 28 12.78 3.37 11.82
C ALA A 28 12.32 3.39 10.36
N GLU A 29 11.18 2.76 10.05
CA GLU A 29 10.50 2.84 8.73
C GLU A 29 10.30 4.31 8.32
N ALA A 30 9.69 5.12 9.19
CA ALA A 30 9.53 6.57 9.00
C ALA A 30 10.86 7.32 8.79
N ALA A 31 11.85 7.06 9.66
CA ALA A 31 13.15 7.74 9.56
C ALA A 31 13.91 7.40 8.27
N GLU A 32 13.79 6.17 7.78
CA GLU A 32 14.38 5.71 6.52
C GLU A 32 13.65 6.33 5.32
N ARG A 33 12.31 6.34 5.35
CA ARG A 33 11.44 7.03 4.40
C ARG A 33 11.79 8.50 4.27
N ALA A 34 11.86 9.21 5.40
CA ALA A 34 12.27 10.61 5.45
C ALA A 34 13.72 10.86 4.97
N ALA A 35 14.56 9.82 4.85
CA ALA A 35 15.89 9.90 4.26
C ALA A 35 15.89 9.68 2.74
N PHE A 36 15.00 8.82 2.21
CA PHE A 36 14.77 8.64 0.78
C PHE A 36 14.11 9.88 0.15
N MET A 37 13.04 10.42 0.76
CA MET A 37 12.30 11.57 0.19
C MET A 37 13.16 12.84 0.03
N LYS A 38 14.29 12.94 0.74
CA LYS A 38 15.29 14.02 0.58
C LYS A 38 16.18 13.86 -0.68
N ARG A 39 16.10 12.72 -1.37
CA ARG A 39 16.92 12.34 -2.54
C ARG A 39 16.07 12.10 -3.79
N ALA A 40 14.79 11.76 -3.63
CA ALA A 40 13.87 11.42 -4.70
C ALA A 40 13.82 12.48 -5.83
N PRO A 41 13.85 12.08 -7.12
CA PRO A 41 13.84 13.00 -8.25
C PRO A 41 12.44 13.56 -8.59
N ARG A 42 12.32 14.20 -9.76
CA ARG A 42 11.15 14.97 -10.20
C ARG A 42 9.87 14.14 -10.30
N GLY A 43 8.77 14.70 -9.81
CA GLY A 43 7.46 14.08 -9.80
C GLY A 43 6.69 14.08 -11.13
N LEU A 44 5.63 13.27 -11.22
CA LEU A 44 4.78 13.15 -12.42
C LEU A 44 4.03 14.43 -12.82
N SER A 45 4.00 15.46 -11.98
CA SER A 45 3.51 16.79 -12.36
C SER A 45 4.23 17.35 -13.59
N ASP A 46 5.54 17.09 -13.72
CA ASP A 46 6.34 17.47 -14.90
C ASP A 46 5.98 16.66 -16.15
N CYS A 47 5.36 15.49 -15.98
CA CYS A 47 4.92 14.61 -17.05
C CYS A 47 3.52 14.94 -17.58
N SER A 48 2.64 15.58 -16.79
CA SER A 48 1.23 15.82 -17.13
C SER A 48 1.02 16.36 -18.56
N ALA A 49 1.78 17.39 -18.96
CA ALA A 49 1.68 17.98 -20.30
C ALA A 49 2.05 16.99 -21.44
N LYS A 50 3.06 16.13 -21.22
CA LYS A 50 3.43 15.07 -22.18
C LYS A 50 2.38 13.97 -22.24
N LEU A 51 1.89 13.52 -21.08
CA LEU A 51 0.87 12.46 -20.98
C LEU A 51 -0.42 12.86 -21.71
N LYS A 52 -0.87 14.11 -21.50
CA LYS A 52 -2.03 14.70 -22.18
C LYS A 52 -1.80 14.85 -23.68
N ALA A 53 -0.62 15.33 -24.10
CA ALA A 53 -0.26 15.46 -25.52
C ALA A 53 -0.15 14.13 -26.26
N ARG A 54 0.27 13.06 -25.56
CA ARG A 54 0.35 11.68 -26.08
C ARG A 54 -1.02 10.98 -26.16
N GLY A 55 -2.03 11.51 -25.49
CA GLY A 55 -3.37 10.92 -25.43
C GLY A 55 -3.57 9.85 -24.35
N LEU A 56 -2.54 9.58 -23.54
CA LEU A 56 -2.55 8.56 -22.47
C LEU A 56 -3.64 8.86 -21.44
N GLU A 57 -3.86 10.13 -21.11
CA GLU A 57 -4.97 10.55 -20.25
C GLU A 57 -6.32 10.11 -20.83
N ARG A 58 -6.57 10.33 -22.13
CA ARG A 58 -7.81 9.93 -22.82
C ARG A 58 -7.97 8.40 -22.88
N GLN A 59 -6.88 7.65 -23.05
CA GLN A 59 -6.89 6.20 -23.03
C GLN A 59 -7.26 5.67 -21.64
N SER A 60 -6.62 6.20 -20.58
CA SER A 60 -6.95 5.85 -19.19
C SER A 60 -8.38 6.23 -18.81
N ILE A 61 -8.86 7.39 -19.26
CA ILE A 61 -10.27 7.78 -19.15
C ILE A 61 -11.20 6.73 -19.76
N ALA A 62 -10.99 6.39 -21.04
CA ALA A 62 -11.86 5.44 -21.75
C ALA A 62 -11.77 4.01 -21.19
N ARG A 63 -10.59 3.57 -20.72
CA ARG A 63 -10.38 2.27 -20.07
C ARG A 63 -11.21 2.17 -18.79
N ARG A 64 -11.06 3.15 -17.89
CA ARG A 64 -11.74 3.19 -16.58
C ARG A 64 -13.26 3.32 -16.72
N GLU A 65 -13.73 4.16 -17.65
CA GLU A 65 -15.16 4.27 -17.98
C GLU A 65 -15.75 2.93 -18.46
N ASN A 66 -15.08 2.25 -19.39
CA ASN A 66 -15.51 0.95 -19.89
C ASN A 66 -15.49 -0.13 -18.79
N ALA A 67 -14.50 -0.11 -17.89
CA ALA A 67 -14.42 -1.01 -16.75
C ALA A 67 -15.59 -0.80 -15.78
N VAL A 68 -15.84 0.44 -15.32
CA VAL A 68 -16.98 0.78 -14.44
C VAL A 68 -18.31 0.38 -15.07
N ASN A 69 -18.51 0.69 -16.35
CA ASN A 69 -19.73 0.32 -17.08
C ASN A 69 -19.88 -1.22 -17.23
N ALA A 70 -18.78 -1.96 -17.41
CA ALA A 70 -18.80 -3.42 -17.45
C ALA A 70 -19.11 -4.03 -16.07
N LEU A 71 -18.51 -3.49 -15.00
CA LEU A 71 -18.72 -3.93 -13.62
C LEU A 71 -20.16 -3.70 -13.16
N ARG A 72 -20.73 -2.52 -13.42
CA ARG A 72 -22.14 -2.21 -13.16
C ARG A 72 -23.09 -3.22 -13.82
N ARG A 73 -22.89 -3.47 -15.12
CA ARG A 73 -23.65 -4.49 -15.87
C ARG A 73 -23.47 -5.90 -15.29
N LYS A 74 -22.23 -6.30 -14.96
CA LYS A 74 -21.90 -7.62 -14.36
C LYS A 74 -22.58 -7.82 -13.01
N ARG A 75 -22.72 -6.76 -12.21
CA ARG A 75 -23.34 -6.77 -10.87
C ARG A 75 -24.85 -6.48 -10.87
N GLY A 76 -25.46 -6.25 -12.04
CA GLY A 76 -26.89 -5.95 -12.16
C GLY A 76 -27.28 -4.55 -11.64
N LEU A 77 -26.30 -3.68 -11.42
CA LEU A 77 -26.50 -2.32 -10.92
C LEU A 77 -27.01 -1.41 -12.03
N GLN A 78 -27.85 -0.44 -11.67
CA GLN A 78 -28.34 0.55 -12.62
C GLN A 78 -27.17 1.41 -13.12
N THR A 79 -27.05 1.57 -14.44
CA THR A 79 -26.02 2.43 -15.06
C THR A 79 -26.23 3.94 -14.82
N HIS A 80 -27.18 4.30 -13.95
CA HIS A 80 -27.64 5.65 -13.65
C HIS A 80 -27.53 6.00 -12.15
N ALA A 81 -26.85 5.19 -11.34
CA ALA A 81 -26.53 5.55 -9.96
C ALA A 81 -25.70 6.86 -9.98
N PRO A 82 -26.12 7.93 -9.29
CA PRO A 82 -25.49 9.23 -9.36
C PRO A 82 -24.05 9.14 -8.85
N LEU A 83 -23.13 9.16 -9.81
CA LEU A 83 -21.71 9.34 -9.59
C LEU A 83 -21.39 10.79 -9.25
N LEU A 84 -20.08 11.08 -9.22
CA LEU A 84 -19.51 12.24 -8.59
C LEU A 84 -18.29 12.93 -9.37
N LYS A 85 -17.61 13.96 -8.79
CA LYS A 85 -16.89 15.20 -9.31
C LYS A 85 -15.36 15.25 -9.17
N ALA A 86 -14.71 15.70 -10.24
CA ALA A 86 -13.36 16.27 -10.22
C ALA A 86 -13.20 17.65 -9.53
N ARG A 87 -12.10 17.76 -8.77
CA ARG A 87 -11.50 18.93 -8.11
C ARG A 87 -11.80 20.30 -8.78
N ASP A 88 -12.14 21.30 -7.96
CA ASP A 88 -12.10 22.73 -8.31
C ASP A 88 -10.85 23.35 -7.66
N LEU A 89 -10.25 24.37 -8.28
CA LEU A 89 -8.85 24.73 -8.07
C LEU A 89 -8.57 25.56 -6.80
N ASP A 90 -9.61 25.97 -6.07
CA ASP A 90 -9.51 26.78 -4.85
C ASP A 90 -10.09 26.04 -3.62
N THR A 91 -9.27 25.21 -2.94
CA THR A 91 -9.15 25.02 -1.46
C THR A 91 -8.31 23.76 -1.15
N ILE A 92 -6.98 23.87 -1.21
CA ILE A 92 -6.04 22.74 -1.00
C ILE A 92 -5.68 22.56 0.49
N LEU A 93 -6.69 22.36 1.35
CA LEU A 93 -6.52 21.91 2.76
C LEU A 93 -7.76 21.15 3.30
N ASN A 94 -8.65 20.68 2.42
CA ASN A 94 -9.84 19.90 2.81
C ASN A 94 -10.25 18.95 1.66
N THR A 95 -9.24 18.40 0.97
CA THR A 95 -9.37 17.75 -0.33
C THR A 95 -9.83 16.31 -0.15
N THR A 96 -11.01 16.00 -0.67
CA THR A 96 -11.49 14.62 -0.80
C THR A 96 -11.19 14.11 -2.22
N HIS A 97 -10.67 12.88 -2.30
CA HIS A 97 -10.51 12.05 -3.50
C HIS A 97 -11.82 11.31 -3.83
N HIS A 98 -12.81 11.36 -2.92
CA HIS A 98 -14.19 11.19 -3.31
C HIS A 98 -14.57 12.28 -4.31
N SER A 99 -14.84 11.84 -5.52
CA SER A 99 -15.55 12.66 -6.48
C SER A 99 -16.87 13.22 -5.83
N SER A 100 -17.34 14.46 -6.13
CA SER A 100 -18.70 15.11 -5.78
C SER A 100 -19.71 15.75 -6.88
N LEU A 101 -19.95 15.24 -8.13
CA LEU A 101 -20.67 15.77 -9.36
C LEU A 101 -21.82 14.83 -9.75
N ASN A 102 -23.06 15.28 -9.92
CA ASN A 102 -24.03 14.42 -10.63
C ASN A 102 -23.57 14.09 -12.06
N VAL A 103 -23.17 12.84 -12.30
CA VAL A 103 -22.78 12.30 -13.61
C VAL A 103 -23.88 11.35 -14.09
N ASP A 104 -24.40 11.63 -15.27
CA ASP A 104 -25.32 10.78 -16.03
C ASP A 104 -24.66 10.23 -17.30
N LEU A 105 -25.43 9.55 -18.16
CA LEU A 105 -24.93 8.95 -19.41
C LEU A 105 -24.42 9.96 -20.46
N GLU A 106 -24.67 11.27 -20.27
CA GLU A 106 -24.23 12.34 -21.19
C GLU A 106 -22.97 13.07 -20.67
N THR A 107 -22.45 12.67 -19.50
CA THR A 107 -21.34 13.35 -18.86
C THR A 107 -20.00 12.92 -19.44
N ASP A 108 -19.16 13.90 -19.81
CA ASP A 108 -17.87 13.65 -20.46
C ASP A 108 -16.94 12.83 -19.53
N PRO A 109 -16.48 11.63 -19.95
CA PRO A 109 -15.61 10.76 -19.14
C PRO A 109 -14.31 11.43 -18.68
N SER A 110 -13.82 12.46 -19.39
CA SER A 110 -12.66 13.23 -18.98
C SER A 110 -12.87 14.04 -17.70
N VAL A 111 -14.11 14.20 -17.23
CA VAL A 111 -14.40 14.86 -15.96
C VAL A 111 -14.39 13.88 -14.77
N LEU A 112 -14.45 12.57 -15.02
CA LEU A 112 -14.33 11.53 -13.98
C LEU A 112 -12.89 11.03 -13.82
N PHE A 113 -12.19 10.82 -14.93
CA PHE A 113 -10.94 10.05 -14.92
C PHE A 113 -9.69 10.84 -15.34
N ALA A 114 -9.81 12.17 -15.55
CA ALA A 114 -8.65 13.06 -15.70
C ALA A 114 -7.99 13.36 -14.34
N SER A 115 -7.36 12.34 -13.75
CA SER A 115 -6.33 12.60 -12.76
C SER A 115 -5.15 13.28 -13.46
N ASN A 116 -4.82 14.51 -13.08
CA ASN A 116 -3.43 14.95 -13.18
C ASN A 116 -2.61 13.90 -12.46
N ALA A 117 -1.70 13.22 -13.16
CA ALA A 117 -1.04 12.02 -12.67
C ALA A 117 -0.53 12.21 -11.23
N THR A 118 -1.15 11.49 -10.30
CA THR A 118 -0.80 11.46 -8.87
C THR A 118 0.68 11.16 -8.80
N CYS A 119 1.44 12.13 -8.29
CA CYS A 119 2.88 11.99 -8.22
C CYS A 119 3.17 11.05 -7.06
N VAL A 120 3.50 9.79 -7.37
CA VAL A 120 3.91 8.80 -6.37
C VAL A 120 5.25 8.20 -6.78
N LEU A 121 6.34 8.83 -6.37
CA LEU A 121 7.62 8.12 -6.14
C LEU A 121 7.54 7.60 -4.70
N GLY A 122 7.21 6.31 -4.56
CA GLY A 122 7.20 5.62 -3.28
C GLY A 122 8.66 5.35 -2.88
N PRO A 123 9.03 5.55 -1.60
CA PRO A 123 10.34 5.20 -1.12
C PRO A 123 10.41 3.70 -0.88
N ASP A 124 11.52 3.09 -1.33
CA ASP A 124 11.77 1.63 -1.33
C ASP A 124 11.76 0.92 0.05
N VAL A 125 11.40 1.66 1.11
CA VAL A 125 11.66 1.34 2.52
C VAL A 125 10.38 1.19 3.34
N THR A 126 9.21 1.16 2.69
CA THR A 126 7.88 0.96 3.34
C THR A 126 7.18 -0.33 2.92
N GLN A 127 8.00 -1.36 2.73
CA GLN A 127 7.57 -2.75 2.56
C GLN A 127 6.71 -3.24 3.74
N GLY A 128 7.01 -2.79 4.96
CA GLY A 128 6.39 -3.31 6.18
C GLY A 128 6.70 -4.79 6.43
N PRO A 129 6.20 -5.37 7.53
CA PRO A 129 6.61 -6.69 8.00
C PRO A 129 5.80 -7.84 7.38
N TYR A 130 5.12 -7.60 6.25
CA TYR A 130 4.10 -8.50 5.69
C TYR A 130 4.24 -8.80 4.19
N TYR A 131 5.30 -8.38 3.54
CA TYR A 131 5.59 -8.86 2.19
C TYR A 131 6.00 -10.34 2.22
N VAL A 132 5.48 -11.10 1.28
CA VAL A 132 5.76 -12.53 1.08
C VAL A 132 6.27 -12.69 -0.35
N THR A 133 7.29 -13.53 -0.57
CA THR A 133 7.76 -13.84 -1.94
C THR A 133 7.13 -15.12 -2.48
N GLY A 134 7.17 -15.30 -3.80
CA GLY A 134 6.58 -16.48 -4.43
C GLY A 134 5.06 -16.41 -4.60
N GLU A 135 4.49 -15.21 -4.51
CA GLU A 135 3.07 -14.98 -4.71
C GLU A 135 2.59 -15.38 -6.13
N LEU A 136 1.27 -15.44 -6.29
CA LEU A 136 0.61 -15.99 -7.47
C LEU A 136 0.32 -14.89 -8.50
N ILE A 137 0.61 -15.14 -9.78
CA ILE A 137 0.22 -14.22 -10.86
C ILE A 137 -1.29 -14.36 -11.13
N ARG A 138 -2.10 -13.38 -10.71
CA ARG A 138 -3.57 -13.44 -10.79
C ARG A 138 -4.24 -12.06 -10.72
N ASN A 139 -5.37 -11.92 -11.41
CA ASN A 139 -6.21 -10.72 -11.36
C ASN A 139 -7.14 -10.67 -10.14
N ASP A 140 -7.73 -11.79 -9.73
CA ASP A 140 -8.62 -11.86 -8.56
C ASP A 140 -7.84 -12.43 -7.38
N ILE A 141 -7.68 -11.61 -6.34
CA ILE A 141 -6.93 -11.94 -5.11
C ILE A 141 -7.85 -12.15 -3.91
N SER A 142 -9.18 -12.01 -4.07
CA SER A 142 -10.13 -12.07 -2.94
C SER A 142 -10.22 -13.45 -2.28
N GLU A 143 -10.04 -14.52 -3.07
CA GLU A 143 -10.24 -15.91 -2.67
C GLU A 143 -11.60 -16.13 -1.97
N THR A 144 -11.58 -16.39 -0.67
CA THR A 144 -12.75 -16.63 0.18
C THR A 144 -13.04 -15.47 1.14
N GLN A 145 -12.28 -14.37 1.08
CA GLN A 145 -12.43 -13.25 2.01
C GLN A 145 -13.70 -12.46 1.70
N GLU A 146 -14.54 -12.27 2.72
CA GLU A 146 -15.74 -11.45 2.65
C GLU A 146 -15.41 -9.97 2.88
N GLY A 147 -16.01 -9.07 2.10
CA GLY A 147 -15.80 -7.64 2.23
C GLY A 147 -16.49 -6.83 1.11
N VAL A 148 -16.28 -5.52 1.15
CA VAL A 148 -16.73 -4.58 0.11
C VAL A 148 -15.91 -4.85 -1.16
N PRO A 149 -16.49 -5.18 -2.32
CA PRO A 149 -15.71 -5.47 -3.51
C PRO A 149 -14.91 -4.25 -3.98
N LEU A 150 -13.61 -4.44 -4.21
CA LEU A 150 -12.69 -3.43 -4.72
C LEU A 150 -12.16 -3.87 -6.09
N TYR A 151 -12.21 -2.95 -7.06
CA TYR A 151 -11.60 -3.11 -8.37
C TYR A 151 -10.57 -1.99 -8.54
N LEU A 152 -9.30 -2.34 -8.73
CA LEU A 152 -8.19 -1.38 -8.70
C LEU A 152 -7.50 -1.31 -10.07
N ASP A 153 -7.28 -0.10 -10.58
CA ASP A 153 -6.57 0.21 -11.84
C ASP A 153 -5.30 1.02 -11.53
N ILE A 154 -4.14 0.34 -11.49
CA ILE A 154 -2.83 0.97 -11.21
C ILE A 154 -2.11 1.16 -12.54
N GLN A 155 -1.65 2.38 -12.83
CA GLN A 155 -0.86 2.68 -14.02
C GLN A 155 0.54 3.17 -13.65
N LEU A 156 1.59 2.50 -14.13
CA LEU A 156 2.98 2.92 -13.94
C LEU A 156 3.43 3.83 -15.08
N ILE A 157 4.06 4.95 -14.71
CA ILE A 157 4.70 5.91 -15.60
C ILE A 157 6.15 6.09 -15.15
N ASP A 158 7.11 5.93 -16.06
CA ASP A 158 8.51 6.25 -15.82
C ASP A 158 8.67 7.78 -15.71
N THR A 159 9.15 8.25 -14.56
CA THR A 159 9.33 9.68 -14.26
C THR A 159 10.39 10.37 -15.12
N SER A 160 11.34 9.62 -15.67
CA SER A 160 12.43 10.13 -16.51
C SER A 160 11.97 10.39 -17.96
N THR A 161 11.21 9.47 -18.56
CA THR A 161 10.72 9.56 -19.94
C THR A 161 9.31 10.17 -20.06
N CYS A 162 8.50 10.04 -19.01
CA CYS A 162 7.05 10.26 -19.00
C CYS A 162 6.29 9.31 -19.95
N GLU A 163 6.74 8.06 -20.05
CA GLU A 163 6.11 6.99 -20.82
C GLU A 163 5.56 5.93 -19.86
N PRO A 164 4.50 5.19 -20.24
CA PRO A 164 4.07 4.04 -19.45
C PRO A 164 5.16 2.97 -19.39
N VAL A 165 5.15 2.20 -18.30
CA VAL A 165 6.10 1.09 -18.11
C VAL A 165 5.37 -0.23 -18.37
N PRO A 166 5.50 -0.83 -19.57
CA PRO A 166 4.91 -2.12 -19.88
C PRO A 166 5.80 -3.28 -19.42
N GLU A 167 5.24 -4.49 -19.42
CA GLU A 167 5.93 -5.77 -19.17
C GLU A 167 6.61 -5.91 -17.79
N ILE A 168 6.45 -4.96 -16.87
CA ILE A 168 6.92 -5.01 -15.48
C ILE A 168 5.88 -5.72 -14.57
N TYR A 169 6.34 -6.41 -13.53
CA TYR A 169 5.46 -7.13 -12.59
C TYR A 169 5.20 -6.30 -11.33
N ILE A 170 3.93 -6.25 -10.94
CA ILE A 170 3.44 -5.52 -9.76
C ILE A 170 2.82 -6.49 -8.77
N ASP A 171 3.35 -6.48 -7.55
CA ASP A 171 2.73 -7.08 -6.38
C ASP A 171 1.81 -6.08 -5.68
N ILE A 172 0.66 -6.57 -5.20
CA ILE A 172 -0.11 -5.89 -4.16
C ILE A 172 -0.48 -6.86 -3.04
N TRP A 173 -0.44 -6.37 -1.79
CA TRP A 173 -0.93 -7.12 -0.63
C TRP A 173 -1.60 -6.20 0.39
N HIS A 174 -2.62 -6.72 1.07
CA HIS A 174 -3.29 -6.02 2.16
C HIS A 174 -3.95 -6.98 3.15
N CYS A 175 -4.32 -6.45 4.32
CA CYS A 175 -5.08 -7.21 5.30
C CYS A 175 -6.55 -7.42 4.87
N ASN A 176 -7.17 -8.47 5.41
CA ASN A 176 -8.61 -8.68 5.30
C ASN A 176 -9.40 -7.66 6.13
N ALA A 177 -10.72 -7.73 6.05
CA ALA A 177 -11.64 -6.82 6.73
C ALA A 177 -11.46 -6.73 8.26
N THR A 178 -10.83 -7.72 8.89
CA THR A 178 -10.52 -7.78 10.33
C THR A 178 -9.05 -7.48 10.67
N GLY A 179 -8.25 -7.01 9.71
CA GLY A 179 -6.87 -6.62 9.92
C GLY A 179 -5.87 -7.78 10.01
N VAL A 180 -6.15 -8.90 9.31
CA VAL A 180 -5.23 -10.05 9.21
C VAL A 180 -4.65 -10.15 7.81
N TYR A 181 -3.32 -10.19 7.70
CA TYR A 181 -2.58 -10.54 6.48
C TYR A 181 -2.43 -12.06 6.38
N SER A 182 -2.64 -12.62 5.20
CA SER A 182 -2.30 -14.01 4.88
C SER A 182 -0.77 -14.22 4.83
N GLY A 183 -0.31 -15.47 4.80
CA GLY A 183 1.07 -15.83 4.52
C GLY A 183 2.11 -15.48 5.61
N VAL A 184 1.67 -14.99 6.78
CA VAL A 184 2.58 -14.59 7.87
C VAL A 184 1.96 -14.92 9.24
N THR A 185 2.69 -15.64 10.11
CA THR A 185 2.26 -15.92 11.49
C THR A 185 3.05 -15.04 12.47
N ALA A 186 2.60 -13.80 12.67
CA ALA A 186 3.29 -12.83 13.53
C ALA A 186 2.40 -12.35 14.68
N SER A 187 3.02 -11.96 15.80
CA SER A 187 2.28 -11.31 16.88
C SER A 187 1.77 -9.94 16.41
N GLY A 188 0.49 -9.66 16.64
CA GLY A 188 -0.21 -8.51 16.04
C GLY A 188 -0.83 -8.78 14.67
N ASN A 189 -0.64 -9.96 14.07
CA ASN A 189 -1.34 -10.39 12.85
C ASN A 189 -2.41 -11.45 13.17
N GLY A 190 -3.59 -11.02 13.61
CA GLY A 190 -4.69 -11.94 13.95
C GLY A 190 -4.35 -12.92 15.09
N ASP A 191 -4.73 -14.19 14.92
CA ASP A 191 -4.38 -15.26 15.86
C ASP A 191 -2.99 -15.82 15.50
N SER A 192 -1.96 -15.38 16.22
CA SER A 192 -0.58 -15.86 16.04
C SER A 192 -0.35 -17.31 16.49
N SER A 193 -1.39 -18.05 16.89
CA SER A 193 -1.34 -19.51 17.08
C SER A 193 -1.90 -20.30 15.89
N ASP A 194 -2.55 -19.64 14.94
CA ASP A 194 -3.00 -20.25 13.68
C ASP A 194 -1.84 -20.33 12.66
N THR A 195 -1.05 -21.39 12.77
CA THR A 195 0.04 -21.67 11.82
C THR A 195 -0.47 -21.98 10.41
N SER A 196 -1.77 -22.22 10.19
CA SER A 196 -2.30 -22.44 8.84
C SER A 196 -2.40 -21.15 8.02
N ASN A 197 -2.33 -19.98 8.68
CA ASN A 197 -2.25 -18.70 7.99
C ASN A 197 -0.97 -18.55 7.17
N LEU A 198 0.11 -19.26 7.51
CA LEU A 198 1.36 -19.26 6.74
C LEU A 198 1.18 -19.84 5.31
N ASP A 199 0.27 -20.81 5.15
CA ASP A 199 -0.09 -21.39 3.84
C ASP A 199 -1.19 -20.60 3.11
N ALA A 200 -1.81 -19.61 3.77
CA ALA A 200 -2.86 -18.81 3.18
C ALA A 200 -2.28 -17.79 2.18
N THR A 201 -2.97 -17.58 1.06
CA THR A 201 -2.53 -16.64 0.02
C THR A 201 -3.52 -15.51 -0.24
N PHE A 202 -4.63 -15.38 0.49
CA PHE A 202 -5.66 -14.38 0.20
C PHE A 202 -5.14 -12.93 0.22
N LEU A 203 -5.71 -12.06 -0.62
CA LEU A 203 -5.44 -10.62 -0.68
C LEU A 203 -3.99 -10.26 -0.98
N ARG A 204 -3.35 -11.14 -1.76
CA ARG A 204 -1.98 -11.08 -2.30
C ARG A 204 -1.99 -11.42 -3.78
N GLY A 205 -1.12 -10.82 -4.57
CA GLY A 205 -0.95 -11.29 -5.94
C GLY A 205 -0.24 -10.33 -6.89
N ILE A 206 0.28 -10.97 -7.94
CA ILE A 206 1.11 -10.37 -8.96
C ILE A 206 0.29 -10.15 -10.24
N GLN A 207 0.48 -9.03 -10.92
CA GLN A 207 0.05 -8.81 -12.31
C GLN A 207 1.19 -8.21 -13.14
N GLN A 208 1.27 -8.56 -14.43
CA GLN A 208 2.16 -7.88 -15.37
C GLN A 208 1.44 -6.66 -15.97
N THR A 209 2.11 -5.51 -16.04
CA THR A 209 1.59 -4.32 -16.72
C THR A 209 1.42 -4.56 -18.21
N ASP A 210 0.29 -4.10 -18.77
CA ASP A 210 0.02 -4.11 -20.20
C ASP A 210 0.81 -3.03 -20.99
N SER A 211 0.54 -2.88 -22.28
CA SER A 211 1.20 -1.89 -23.15
C SER A 211 0.94 -0.43 -22.77
N ASP A 212 -0.11 -0.14 -22.00
CA ASP A 212 -0.44 1.18 -21.47
C ASP A 212 0.14 1.37 -20.04
N GLY A 213 0.96 0.42 -19.57
CA GLY A 213 1.60 0.41 -18.24
C GLY A 213 0.64 0.05 -17.10
N VAL A 214 -0.44 -0.67 -17.39
CA VAL A 214 -1.56 -0.86 -16.44
C VAL A 214 -1.61 -2.29 -15.91
N VAL A 215 -1.80 -2.40 -14.60
CA VAL A 215 -2.34 -3.60 -13.96
C VAL A 215 -3.74 -3.32 -13.42
N GLN A 216 -4.59 -4.35 -13.48
CA GLN A 216 -5.91 -4.33 -12.84
C GLN A 216 -6.05 -5.48 -11.86
N PHE A 217 -6.68 -5.24 -10.72
CA PHE A 217 -6.95 -6.25 -9.68
C PHE A 217 -8.42 -6.25 -9.26
N THR A 218 -8.92 -7.43 -8.87
CA THR A 218 -10.19 -7.62 -8.15
C THR A 218 -9.85 -8.11 -6.73
N SER A 219 -10.36 -7.42 -5.72
CA SER A 219 -10.14 -7.73 -4.31
C SER A 219 -11.37 -7.36 -3.47
N ILE A 220 -11.22 -7.35 -2.15
CA ILE A 220 -12.07 -6.57 -1.24
C ILE A 220 -11.35 -5.29 -0.81
N PHE A 221 -12.08 -4.31 -0.29
CA PHE A 221 -11.50 -3.14 0.35
C PHE A 221 -10.71 -3.60 1.61
N PRO A 222 -9.49 -3.10 1.84
CA PRO A 222 -8.69 -3.49 3.00
C PRO A 222 -9.38 -3.14 4.32
N GLY A 223 -9.17 -3.97 5.35
CA GLY A 223 -9.56 -3.62 6.72
C GLY A 223 -8.57 -2.64 7.38
N HIS A 224 -8.68 -2.51 8.70
CA HIS A 224 -7.70 -1.81 9.52
C HIS A 224 -7.01 -2.75 10.50
N TYR A 225 -5.77 -2.40 10.87
CA TYR A 225 -5.05 -3.00 11.98
C TYR A 225 -4.39 -1.89 12.80
N THR A 226 -3.94 -2.23 14.01
CA THR A 226 -3.56 -1.23 15.02
C THR A 226 -2.33 -0.40 14.60
N SER A 227 -2.37 0.89 14.93
CA SER A 227 -1.33 1.92 14.68
C SER A 227 -1.05 2.29 13.20
N ARG A 228 -1.86 1.83 12.24
CA ARG A 228 -1.72 2.19 10.81
C ARG A 228 -3.09 2.53 10.19
N ALA A 229 -3.12 3.54 9.35
CA ALA A 229 -4.27 3.88 8.52
C ALA A 229 -4.56 2.77 7.49
N THR A 230 -5.80 2.67 7.01
CA THR A 230 -6.19 1.65 6.02
C THR A 230 -5.50 1.87 4.67
N HIS A 231 -4.74 0.86 4.22
CA HIS A 231 -3.93 0.93 3.00
C HIS A 231 -3.82 -0.41 2.25
N ILE A 232 -3.31 -0.35 1.02
CA ILE A 232 -2.81 -1.48 0.23
C ILE A 232 -1.32 -1.25 -0.04
N HIS A 233 -0.46 -2.24 0.19
CA HIS A 233 0.94 -2.15 -0.24
C HIS A 233 1.07 -2.45 -1.73
N VAL A 234 2.08 -1.86 -2.36
CA VAL A 234 2.41 -2.06 -3.76
C VAL A 234 3.93 -2.12 -3.95
N LEU A 235 4.40 -3.07 -4.75
CA LEU A 235 5.81 -3.27 -5.09
C LEU A 235 5.95 -3.51 -6.59
N SER A 236 6.97 -2.92 -7.22
CA SER A 236 7.30 -3.14 -8.64
C SER A 236 8.63 -3.86 -8.78
N HIS A 237 8.63 -5.03 -9.42
CA HIS A 237 9.83 -5.85 -9.64
C HIS A 237 10.75 -5.31 -10.73
N SER A 238 12.05 -5.60 -10.62
CA SER A 238 13.02 -5.27 -11.67
C SER A 238 12.74 -5.99 -13.00
N PRO A 239 12.46 -5.28 -14.12
CA PRO A 239 12.02 -5.88 -15.38
C PRO A 239 13.09 -6.76 -16.05
N ASN A 240 14.35 -6.64 -15.63
CA ASN A 240 15.47 -7.46 -16.15
C ASN A 240 15.67 -8.77 -15.37
N GLU A 241 15.00 -8.94 -14.23
CA GLU A 241 15.26 -10.05 -13.29
C GLU A 241 14.02 -10.93 -13.04
N THR A 242 12.81 -10.42 -13.32
CA THR A 242 11.58 -11.22 -13.19
C THR A 242 11.43 -12.25 -14.31
N THR A 243 11.49 -13.53 -13.97
CA THR A 243 11.16 -14.65 -14.86
C THR A 243 9.91 -15.37 -14.35
N VAL A 244 8.91 -15.58 -15.21
CA VAL A 244 7.74 -16.39 -14.86
C VAL A 244 8.13 -17.87 -14.81
N LEU A 245 7.77 -18.52 -13.70
CA LEU A 245 8.00 -19.93 -13.44
C LEU A 245 6.83 -20.80 -13.95
N PRO A 246 7.04 -22.11 -14.23
CA PRO A 246 6.00 -22.98 -14.80
C PRO A 246 4.73 -23.18 -13.94
N ASN A 247 4.79 -22.83 -12.65
CA ASN A 247 3.69 -22.82 -11.69
C ASN A 247 2.93 -21.47 -11.66
N ASN A 248 3.22 -20.54 -12.57
CA ASN A 248 2.57 -19.21 -12.66
C ASN A 248 2.85 -18.30 -11.44
N THR A 249 4.07 -18.41 -10.90
CA THR A 249 4.69 -17.46 -9.96
C THR A 249 5.91 -16.81 -10.63
N ILE A 250 6.59 -15.90 -9.93
CA ILE A 250 7.85 -15.28 -10.40
C ILE A 250 9.09 -15.89 -9.73
N SER A 251 10.25 -15.73 -10.39
CA SER A 251 11.58 -15.99 -9.81
C SER A 251 11.97 -14.94 -8.77
N GLY A 252 13.01 -15.21 -7.99
CA GLY A 252 13.54 -14.25 -7.00
C GLY A 252 13.07 -14.48 -5.55
N LEU A 253 12.57 -15.68 -5.23
CA LEU A 253 12.09 -16.07 -3.89
C LEU A 253 12.98 -15.57 -2.74
N TYR A 254 14.30 -15.80 -2.86
CA TYR A 254 15.32 -15.53 -1.85
C TYR A 254 16.09 -14.20 -2.06
N THR A 255 15.87 -13.52 -3.18
CA THR A 255 16.62 -12.34 -3.64
C THR A 255 15.65 -11.46 -4.42
N SER A 256 14.69 -10.87 -3.72
CA SER A 256 13.70 -9.99 -4.34
C SER A 256 14.25 -8.58 -4.44
N HIS A 257 14.00 -7.95 -5.59
CA HIS A 257 14.51 -6.64 -5.97
C HIS A 257 13.36 -5.80 -6.54
N ALA A 258 13.23 -4.56 -6.07
CA ALA A 258 12.18 -3.65 -6.49
C ALA A 258 12.74 -2.34 -7.06
N ASN A 259 12.06 -1.79 -8.06
CA ASN A 259 12.28 -0.41 -8.55
C ASN A 259 11.36 0.61 -7.86
N TYR A 260 10.44 0.13 -7.03
CA TYR A 260 9.46 0.92 -6.31
C TYR A 260 8.84 0.08 -5.19
N VAL A 261 8.71 0.66 -4.00
CA VAL A 261 7.85 0.17 -2.92
C VAL A 261 7.00 1.34 -2.41
N GLY A 262 5.74 1.09 -2.07
CA GLY A 262 4.87 2.12 -1.53
C GLY A 262 3.55 1.60 -0.98
N GLN A 263 2.71 2.53 -0.53
CA GLN A 263 1.41 2.25 0.06
C GLN A 263 0.34 3.14 -0.60
N LEU A 264 -0.84 2.57 -0.82
CA LEU A 264 -2.00 3.21 -1.42
C LEU A 264 -3.03 3.45 -0.32
N PHE A 265 -3.44 4.69 -0.11
CA PHE A 265 -4.38 5.06 0.96
C PHE A 265 -5.74 5.46 0.40
N PHE A 266 -6.73 5.57 1.29
CA PHE A 266 -8.10 5.88 0.93
C PHE A 266 -8.62 7.05 1.78
N ASP A 267 -9.57 7.81 1.24
CA ASP A 267 -10.20 8.89 1.99
C ASP A 267 -10.83 8.38 3.30
N GLN A 268 -10.69 9.17 4.36
CA GLN A 268 -11.25 8.86 5.67
C GLN A 268 -12.78 8.67 5.61
N ASP A 269 -13.48 9.37 4.71
CA ASP A 269 -14.93 9.21 4.54
C ASP A 269 -15.31 7.87 3.90
N LEU A 270 -14.47 7.34 2.99
CA LEU A 270 -14.63 6.00 2.42
C LEU A 270 -14.35 4.93 3.46
N ILE A 271 -13.25 5.07 4.20
CA ILE A 271 -12.90 4.16 5.32
C ILE A 271 -14.06 4.11 6.31
N THR A 272 -14.56 5.26 6.78
CA THR A 272 -15.71 5.32 7.70
C THR A 272 -16.98 4.69 7.13
N LYS A 273 -17.25 4.78 5.82
CA LYS A 273 -18.39 4.09 5.18
C LYS A 273 -18.19 2.57 5.15
N VAL A 274 -16.98 2.08 4.82
CA VAL A 274 -16.70 0.65 4.74
C VAL A 274 -16.70 0.00 6.13
N GLU A 275 -16.09 0.64 7.13
CA GLU A 275 -16.07 0.20 8.53
C GLU A 275 -17.47 0.02 9.14
N ALA A 276 -18.47 0.76 8.65
CA ALA A 276 -19.86 0.60 9.06
C ALA A 276 -20.56 -0.66 8.48
N THR A 277 -19.91 -1.40 7.57
CA THR A 277 -20.48 -2.59 6.89
C THR A 277 -19.99 -3.91 7.50
N SER A 278 -20.68 -5.01 7.23
CA SER A 278 -20.18 -6.35 7.58
C SER A 278 -19.21 -6.85 6.49
N PRO A 279 -18.08 -7.50 6.84
CA PRO A 279 -17.65 -7.89 8.19
C PRO A 279 -16.75 -6.88 8.92
N TYR A 280 -16.39 -5.73 8.32
CA TYR A 280 -15.52 -4.70 8.92
C TYR A 280 -15.98 -4.26 10.32
N SER A 281 -17.28 -4.03 10.49
CA SER A 281 -17.95 -3.74 11.78
C SER A 281 -17.82 -4.83 12.87
N THR A 282 -17.19 -5.96 12.57
CA THR A 282 -16.82 -7.01 13.55
C THR A 282 -15.36 -6.94 14.00
N ASN A 283 -14.54 -6.12 13.34
CA ASN A 283 -13.16 -5.87 13.74
C ASN A 283 -13.13 -5.17 15.11
N THR A 284 -12.31 -5.70 16.02
CA THR A 284 -12.17 -5.18 17.39
C THR A 284 -10.81 -4.51 17.64
N GLN A 285 -10.01 -4.30 16.59
CA GLN A 285 -8.77 -3.55 16.66
C GLN A 285 -9.04 -2.04 16.85
N GLU A 286 -8.01 -1.29 17.22
CA GLU A 286 -8.09 0.16 17.32
C GLU A 286 -7.85 0.77 15.92
N LEU A 287 -8.90 1.33 15.31
CA LEU A 287 -8.81 2.07 14.06
C LEU A 287 -7.93 3.31 14.25
N THR A 288 -6.85 3.39 13.48
CA THR A 288 -6.03 4.60 13.36
C THR A 288 -6.57 5.44 12.21
N GLU A 289 -7.00 6.67 12.49
CA GLU A 289 -7.44 7.59 11.44
C GLU A 289 -6.25 8.06 10.58
N ASN A 290 -6.52 8.46 9.33
CA ASN A 290 -5.51 8.96 8.40
C ASN A 290 -4.68 10.13 8.97
N ALA A 291 -5.27 10.95 9.85
CA ALA A 291 -4.61 12.08 10.49
C ALA A 291 -3.62 11.68 11.60
N ASP A 292 -3.69 10.44 12.08
CA ASP A 292 -2.85 9.91 13.17
C ASP A 292 -1.77 8.92 12.68
N ASP A 293 -1.80 8.49 11.41
CA ASP A 293 -0.74 7.66 10.81
C ASP A 293 0.47 8.53 10.39
N SER A 294 1.62 8.26 11.01
CA SER A 294 2.87 8.97 10.74
C SER A 294 3.52 8.62 9.39
N ILE A 295 3.35 7.39 8.89
CA ILE A 295 3.83 7.00 7.57
C ILE A 295 3.03 7.73 6.50
N LEU A 296 1.70 7.74 6.60
CA LEU A 296 0.82 8.52 5.71
C LEU A 296 1.15 10.02 5.75
N SER A 297 1.41 10.58 6.94
CA SER A 297 1.83 11.97 7.08
C SER A 297 3.11 12.27 6.29
N GLU A 298 4.11 11.38 6.34
CA GLU A 298 5.37 11.51 5.60
C GLU A 298 5.24 11.18 4.09
N GLU A 299 4.28 10.33 3.69
CA GLU A 299 3.88 10.17 2.29
C GLU A 299 3.33 11.50 1.76
N ALA A 300 2.27 12.01 2.40
CA ALA A 300 1.47 13.15 1.95
C ALA A 300 2.23 14.49 1.91
N ASP A 301 3.34 14.61 2.65
CA ASP A 301 4.26 15.75 2.59
C ASP A 301 4.93 15.94 1.20
N THR A 302 4.95 14.88 0.37
CA THR A 302 5.76 14.83 -0.87
C THR A 302 5.07 14.20 -2.08
N ILE A 303 4.11 13.32 -1.86
CA ILE A 303 3.36 12.59 -2.88
C ILE A 303 1.86 12.65 -2.59
N ASP A 304 1.03 12.30 -3.57
CA ASP A 304 -0.43 12.12 -3.38
C ASP A 304 -0.73 10.61 -3.44
N PRO A 305 -0.68 9.88 -2.31
CA PRO A 305 -0.77 8.42 -2.29
C PRO A 305 -2.23 7.91 -2.23
N PHE A 306 -3.21 8.80 -2.35
CA PHE A 306 -4.62 8.46 -2.25
C PHE A 306 -5.16 7.88 -3.56
N VAL A 307 -5.91 6.79 -3.45
CA VAL A 307 -6.63 6.17 -4.56
C VAL A 307 -7.84 7.04 -4.90
N GLU A 308 -7.86 7.58 -6.12
CA GLU A 308 -9.03 8.24 -6.71
C GLU A 308 -10.10 7.16 -6.98
N TYR A 309 -11.38 7.41 -6.67
CA TYR A 309 -12.39 6.34 -6.71
C TYR A 309 -13.81 6.77 -7.08
N VAL A 310 -14.61 5.78 -7.50
CA VAL A 310 -16.05 5.87 -7.70
C VAL A 310 -16.78 4.66 -7.09
N LEU A 311 -17.99 4.89 -6.56
CA LEU A 311 -18.88 3.81 -6.15
C LEU A 311 -19.59 3.18 -7.37
N LEU A 312 -19.69 1.85 -7.39
CA LEU A 312 -20.37 1.14 -8.46
C LEU A 312 -21.89 1.29 -8.38
N GLY A 313 -22.46 1.41 -7.19
CA GLY A 313 -23.89 1.64 -6.95
C GLY A 313 -24.14 2.73 -5.90
N ASP A 314 -25.31 2.68 -5.27
CA ASP A 314 -25.75 3.69 -4.30
C ASP A 314 -25.23 3.38 -2.87
N ASP A 315 -24.93 2.11 -2.58
CA ASP A 315 -24.33 1.64 -1.33
C ASP A 315 -22.86 1.25 -1.54
N VAL A 316 -22.01 1.42 -0.52
CA VAL A 316 -20.59 1.07 -0.63
C VAL A 316 -20.38 -0.44 -0.87
N SER A 317 -21.29 -1.29 -0.39
CA SER A 317 -21.28 -2.75 -0.64
C SER A 317 -21.62 -3.15 -2.08
N ASP A 318 -22.16 -2.24 -2.90
CA ASP A 318 -22.26 -2.43 -4.34
C ASP A 318 -20.87 -2.49 -5.01
N GLY A 319 -19.85 -1.96 -4.33
CA GLY A 319 -18.43 -2.06 -4.67
C GLY A 319 -17.79 -0.72 -5.05
N VAL A 320 -16.46 -0.67 -4.97
CA VAL A 320 -15.62 0.49 -5.26
C VAL A 320 -14.77 0.19 -6.50
N PHE A 321 -14.72 1.13 -7.45
CA PHE A 321 -13.69 1.13 -8.50
C PHE A 321 -12.71 2.26 -8.19
N GLY A 322 -11.48 1.89 -7.84
CA GLY A 322 -10.37 2.80 -7.54
C GLY A 322 -9.32 2.80 -8.64
N TRP A 323 -8.61 3.90 -8.80
CA TRP A 323 -7.47 4.00 -9.69
C TRP A 323 -6.38 4.92 -9.14
N ILE A 324 -5.15 4.66 -9.55
CA ILE A 324 -4.01 5.54 -9.25
C ILE A 324 -2.98 5.46 -10.39
N SER A 325 -2.22 6.54 -10.58
CA SER A 325 -1.01 6.50 -11.39
C SER A 325 0.20 6.58 -10.46
N LEU A 326 1.18 5.70 -10.67
CA LEU A 326 2.44 5.64 -9.91
C LEU A 326 3.59 6.13 -10.78
N GLY A 327 4.48 6.92 -10.19
CA GLY A 327 5.67 7.45 -10.85
C GLY A 327 6.89 6.66 -10.42
N VAL A 328 7.39 5.78 -11.28
CA VAL A 328 8.54 4.93 -10.96
C VAL A 328 9.82 5.47 -11.58
N ASP A 329 10.96 5.15 -10.99
CA ASP A 329 12.26 5.21 -11.66
C ASP A 329 12.69 3.77 -11.92
N VAL A 330 12.57 3.31 -13.17
CA VAL A 330 12.88 1.93 -13.59
C VAL A 330 14.37 1.59 -13.55
N SER A 331 15.21 2.53 -13.11
CA SER A 331 16.64 2.33 -12.88
C SER A 331 17.05 2.20 -11.41
N GLU A 332 16.15 2.48 -10.47
CA GLU A 332 16.36 2.15 -9.05
C GLU A 332 16.28 0.63 -8.85
N ASP A 333 17.03 0.10 -7.90
CA ASP A 333 17.16 -1.33 -7.64
C ASP A 333 17.47 -1.56 -6.16
N SER A 334 16.42 -1.81 -5.39
CA SER A 334 16.46 -1.95 -3.94
C SER A 334 16.17 -3.39 -3.51
N GLU A 335 17.05 -3.94 -2.66
CA GLU A 335 16.94 -5.30 -2.12
C GLU A 335 15.81 -5.38 -1.07
N ILE A 336 14.96 -6.40 -1.18
CA ILE A 336 13.71 -6.54 -0.43
C ILE A 336 13.79 -7.76 0.50
N THR A 337 13.49 -7.57 1.80
CA THR A 337 13.58 -8.64 2.82
C THR A 337 12.20 -9.19 3.15
N PRO A 338 11.76 -10.35 2.60
CA PRO A 338 10.43 -10.88 2.89
C PRO A 338 10.29 -11.40 4.32
N ALA A 339 9.07 -11.34 4.85
CA ALA A 339 8.71 -11.92 6.14
C ALA A 339 8.56 -13.45 6.06
N ALA A 340 8.05 -13.94 4.93
CA ALA A 340 7.91 -15.35 4.61
C ALA A 340 8.01 -15.57 3.10
N GLU A 341 8.14 -16.83 2.68
CA GLU A 341 8.20 -17.25 1.29
C GLU A 341 7.11 -18.29 1.04
N TYR A 342 6.31 -18.10 -0.01
CA TYR A 342 5.34 -19.09 -0.46
C TYR A 342 6.01 -20.05 -1.46
N THR A 343 6.21 -21.29 -1.03
CA THR A 343 6.94 -22.32 -1.79
C THR A 343 6.00 -23.36 -2.38
N ALA A 344 6.53 -24.28 -3.19
CA ALA A 344 5.77 -25.42 -3.71
C ALA A 344 5.27 -26.40 -2.62
N ASP A 345 5.87 -26.37 -1.43
CA ASP A 345 5.53 -27.23 -0.28
C ASP A 345 4.72 -26.49 0.81
N GLY A 346 4.36 -25.22 0.59
CA GLY A 346 3.66 -24.35 1.54
C GLY A 346 4.44 -23.08 1.89
N GLY A 347 3.93 -22.30 2.85
CA GLY A 347 4.58 -21.11 3.35
C GLY A 347 5.73 -21.42 4.31
N VAL A 348 6.79 -20.63 4.26
CA VAL A 348 7.99 -20.77 5.11
C VAL A 348 8.36 -19.41 5.70
N GLU A 349 8.43 -19.30 7.02
CA GLU A 349 8.89 -18.07 7.69
C GLU A 349 10.38 -17.81 7.39
N ASN A 350 10.72 -16.55 7.12
CA ASN A 350 12.10 -16.15 6.91
C ASN A 350 12.73 -15.77 8.26
N ASP A 351 13.61 -16.63 8.80
CA ASP A 351 14.35 -16.41 10.06
C ASP A 351 15.01 -15.00 10.15
N SER A 352 15.45 -14.45 9.02
CA SER A 352 16.10 -13.13 8.98
C SER A 352 15.14 -11.97 9.29
N SER A 353 13.84 -12.10 8.98
CA SER A 353 12.81 -11.10 9.29
C SER A 353 12.60 -10.93 10.80
N SER A 354 12.72 -12.02 11.58
CA SER A 354 12.65 -12.00 13.05
C SER A 354 13.90 -11.39 13.72
N SER A 355 15.00 -11.26 12.96
CA SER A 355 16.34 -10.93 13.47
C SER A 355 16.77 -9.48 13.18
N GLY A 356 16.01 -8.73 12.37
CA GLY A 356 16.42 -7.42 11.83
C GLY A 356 16.42 -6.25 12.82
N MET A 357 15.69 -6.32 13.94
CA MET A 357 15.46 -5.17 14.81
C MET A 357 15.61 -5.48 16.31
N GLY A 358 16.82 -5.25 16.83
CA GLY A 358 17.03 -5.00 18.26
C GLY A 358 17.88 -6.02 19.01
N GLY A 359 19.21 -5.90 18.90
CA GLY A 359 20.09 -6.73 19.72
C GLY A 359 21.56 -6.58 19.45
N GLY A 360 22.17 -5.46 19.89
CA GLY A 360 23.62 -5.35 20.06
C GLY A 360 24.13 -6.24 21.19
N GLY A 361 23.91 -7.55 21.09
CA GLY A 361 24.35 -8.59 22.01
C GLY A 361 25.85 -8.83 21.89
N GLY A 362 26.65 -7.83 22.25
CA GLY A 362 28.09 -7.96 22.32
C GLY A 362 28.48 -9.04 23.33
N SER A 363 28.83 -10.23 22.83
CA SER A 363 29.41 -11.31 23.62
C SER A 363 30.54 -10.75 24.49
N PRO A 364 30.46 -10.87 25.84
CA PRO A 364 31.50 -10.32 26.70
C PRO A 364 32.82 -11.05 26.39
N PRO A 365 33.92 -10.32 26.11
CA PRO A 365 35.19 -10.97 25.77
C PRO A 365 35.68 -11.80 26.96
N SER A 366 35.83 -13.09 26.72
CA SER A 366 36.24 -14.06 27.73
C SER A 366 37.68 -13.85 28.17
N GLY A 367 37.89 -13.57 29.47
CA GLY A 367 39.11 -13.93 30.19
C GLY A 367 40.37 -13.15 29.84
N SER A 368 40.48 -11.90 30.28
CA SER A 368 41.79 -11.29 30.51
C SER A 368 42.51 -12.02 31.66
N ALA A 369 43.61 -12.70 31.34
CA ALA A 369 44.40 -13.44 32.33
C ALA A 369 44.97 -12.53 33.43
N ALA A 370 44.79 -12.92 34.70
CA ALA A 370 45.49 -12.29 35.82
C ALA A 370 46.95 -12.78 35.87
N PRO A 371 47.95 -11.90 36.03
CA PRO A 371 49.34 -12.30 36.18
C PRO A 371 49.59 -12.89 37.57
N SER A 372 50.36 -13.98 37.62
CA SER A 372 50.79 -14.62 38.86
C SER A 372 51.91 -13.82 39.55
N ALA A 373 51.76 -13.58 40.86
CA ALA A 373 52.83 -13.08 41.72
C ALA A 373 52.76 -13.69 43.14
N SER A 374 53.63 -14.68 43.35
CA SER A 374 54.26 -15.08 44.62
C SER A 374 53.46 -15.12 45.94
N ALA A 375 53.34 -16.34 46.48
CA ALA A 375 54.01 -16.70 47.74
C ALA A 375 54.60 -18.12 47.61
#